data_AF-A0A6J5AYY5-F1
#
_entry.id   AF-A0A6J5AYY5-F1
#
_cell.length_a   1.000
_cell.length_b   1.000
_cell.length_c   1.000
_cell.angle_alpha   90.00
_cell.angle_beta   90.00
_cell.angle_gamma   90.00
#
_symmetry.space_group_name_H-M   'P 1'
#
loop_
_entity.id
_entity.type
_entity.pdbx_description
1 polymer ?
#
loop_
_entity_poly.entity_id
_entity_poly.type
_entity_poly.pdbx_seq_one_letter_code
_entity_poly.pdbx_strand_id
1 'polypeptide(L)'
;MAVEGVALTQFNDLLWLMAQESGGMVDARNEKLCARGMYQLLPPQYELNPNGEKSFGNAVEECQGGIRYILGRYHTAASARLVWEANHWC
;
A
#
# COMPACT_ATOMS: atom_id res chain seq x y z
N MET A 1 2.09 -5.86 9.29
CA MET A 1 3.33 -5.57 10.07
C MET A 1 4.07 -6.83 10.47
N ALA A 2 3.63 -7.56 11.50
CA ALA A 2 4.35 -8.76 11.97
C ALA A 2 4.48 -9.87 10.90
N VAL A 3 3.41 -10.12 10.14
CA VAL A 3 3.40 -11.11 9.06
C VAL A 3 4.41 -10.78 7.95
N GLU A 4 4.63 -9.49 7.69
CA GLU A 4 5.57 -8.99 6.67
C GLU A 4 6.95 -8.67 7.25
N GLY A 5 7.22 -9.03 8.51
CA GLY A 5 8.52 -8.79 9.17
C GLY A 5 8.89 -7.33 9.35
N VAL A 6 7.91 -6.40 9.29
CA VAL A 6 8.19 -4.96 9.32
C VAL A 6 8.36 -4.47 10.75
N ALA A 7 9.46 -3.74 10.99
CA ALA A 7 9.70 -3.07 12.26
C ALA A 7 8.54 -2.13 12.64
N LEU A 8 8.14 -2.15 13.92
CA LEU A 8 7.05 -1.30 14.42
C LEU A 8 7.32 0.20 14.26
N THR A 9 8.58 0.61 14.14
CA THR A 9 8.97 1.99 13.87
C THR A 9 8.40 2.53 12.55
N GLN A 10 8.08 1.66 11.59
CA GLN A 10 7.49 2.05 10.31
C GLN A 10 5.96 2.15 10.34
N PHE A 11 5.31 1.79 11.46
CA PHE A 11 3.85 1.71 11.55
C PHE A 11 3.16 3.04 11.25
N ASN A 12 3.63 4.13 11.85
CA ASN A 12 2.99 5.43 11.70
C ASN A 12 3.07 5.96 10.26
N ASP A 13 4.20 5.75 9.58
CA ASP A 13 4.35 6.17 8.17
C ASP A 13 3.50 5.30 7.24
N LEU A 14 3.41 4.00 7.49
CA LEU A 14 2.53 3.10 6.75
C LEU A 14 1.06 3.46 6.93
N LEU A 15 0.64 3.80 8.16
CA LEU A 15 -0.72 4.26 8.45
C LEU A 15 -1.00 5.60 7.77
N TRP A 16 -0.03 6.51 7.81
CA TRP A 16 -0.15 7.82 7.16
C TRP A 16 -0.33 7.68 5.64
N LEU A 17 0.50 6.85 4.99
CA LEU A 17 0.42 6.55 3.56
C LEU A 17 -0.94 5.96 3.19
N MET A 18 -1.40 4.95 3.95
CA MET A 18 -2.73 4.35 3.74
C MET A 18 -3.86 5.38 3.83
N ALA A 19 -3.75 6.33 4.77
CA ALA A 19 -4.72 7.41 4.91
C ALA A 19 -4.75 8.33 3.68
N GLN A 20 -3.60 8.61 3.07
CA GLN A 20 -3.53 9.42 1.86
C GLN A 20 -4.06 8.69 0.63
N GLU A 21 -3.70 7.42 0.46
CA GLU A 21 -4.00 6.65 -0.74
C GLU A 21 -5.48 6.25 -0.82
N SER A 22 -6.08 5.79 0.28
CA SER A 22 -7.47 5.30 0.27
C SER A 22 -8.31 5.71 1.48
N GLY A 23 -7.75 6.47 2.43
CA GLY A 23 -8.38 6.68 3.73
C GLY A 23 -8.49 5.40 4.56
N GLY A 24 -7.73 4.34 4.22
CA GLY A 24 -7.85 3.02 4.84
C GLY A 24 -9.05 2.18 4.37
N MET A 25 -9.71 2.58 3.28
CA MET A 25 -10.79 1.79 2.69
C MET A 25 -10.22 0.55 2.00
N VAL A 26 -10.77 -0.60 2.38
CA VAL A 26 -10.52 -1.91 1.74
C VAL A 26 -11.24 -1.93 0.39
N ASP A 27 -10.61 -2.54 -0.61
CA ASP A 27 -11.13 -2.60 -1.99
C ASP A 27 -11.44 -1.23 -2.62
N ALA A 28 -10.79 -0.16 -2.13
CA ALA A 28 -10.94 1.17 -2.71
C ALA A 28 -10.45 1.16 -4.17
N ARG A 29 -11.24 1.71 -5.09
CA ARG A 29 -10.93 1.74 -6.52
C ARG A 29 -10.77 3.17 -7.02
N ASN A 30 -9.65 3.42 -7.68
CA ASN A 30 -9.46 4.63 -8.48
C ASN A 30 -9.60 4.26 -9.96
N GLU A 31 -10.78 4.55 -10.53
CA GLU A 31 -11.12 4.20 -11.91
C GLU A 31 -10.24 4.90 -12.97
N LYS A 32 -9.62 6.04 -12.63
CA LYS A 32 -8.78 6.79 -13.56
C LYS A 32 -7.42 6.13 -13.78
N LEU A 33 -6.84 5.59 -12.70
CA LEU A 33 -5.51 4.99 -12.70
C LEU A 33 -5.54 3.46 -12.66
N CYS A 34 -6.73 2.87 -12.60
CA CYS A 34 -6.94 1.45 -12.31
C CYS A 34 -6.24 1.01 -11.02
N ALA A 35 -6.06 1.92 -10.07
CA ALA A 35 -5.42 1.62 -8.80
C ALA A 35 -6.44 1.02 -7.81
N ARG A 36 -6.00 0.11 -6.94
CA ARG A 36 -6.91 -0.66 -6.07
C ARG A 36 -6.33 -0.97 -4.69
N GLY A 37 -7.23 -1.02 -3.71
CA GLY A 37 -6.98 -1.43 -2.33
C GLY A 37 -6.34 -0.35 -1.46
N MET A 38 -6.01 -0.71 -0.22
CA MET A 38 -5.58 0.24 0.82
C MET A 38 -4.36 1.12 0.50
N TYR A 39 -3.47 0.67 -0.37
CA TYR A 39 -2.28 1.41 -0.80
C TYR A 39 -2.31 1.75 -2.30
N GLN A 40 -3.49 1.67 -2.92
CA GLN A 40 -3.71 2.01 -4.33
C GLN A 40 -2.67 1.38 -5.28
N LEU A 41 -2.53 0.05 -5.20
CA LEU A 41 -1.66 -0.69 -6.11
C LEU A 41 -2.17 -0.57 -7.55
N LEU A 42 -1.25 -0.45 -8.51
CA LEU A 42 -1.55 -0.52 -9.94
C LEU A 42 -1.63 -1.99 -10.42
N PRO A 43 -2.26 -2.29 -11.57
CA PRO A 43 -2.41 -3.66 -12.05
C PRO A 43 -1.12 -4.49 -12.12
N PRO A 44 0.04 -3.94 -12.55
CA PRO A 44 1.32 -4.67 -12.53
C PRO A 44 1.80 -5.07 -11.13
N GLN A 45 1.25 -4.45 -10.08
CA GLN A 45 1.66 -4.65 -8.69
C GLN A 45 0.72 -5.61 -7.94
N TYR A 46 -0.37 -6.06 -8.56
CA TYR A 46 -1.37 -6.90 -7.89
C TYR A 46 -0.78 -8.21 -7.39
N GLU A 47 0.22 -8.76 -8.07
CA GLU A 47 0.94 -9.96 -7.66
C GLU A 47 1.67 -9.84 -6.31
N LEU A 48 1.85 -8.61 -5.80
CA LEU A 48 2.41 -8.38 -4.48
C LEU A 48 1.43 -8.80 -3.38
N ASN A 49 0.13 -8.79 -3.66
CA ASN A 49 -0.86 -9.39 -2.76
C ASN A 49 -0.69 -10.93 -2.74
N PRO A 50 -0.90 -11.60 -1.59
CA PRO A 50 -0.78 -13.05 -1.47
C PRO A 50 -1.53 -13.89 -2.54
N ASN A 51 -2.71 -13.44 -2.97
CA ASN A 51 -3.54 -14.12 -3.98
C ASN A 51 -3.76 -13.25 -5.23
N GLY A 52 -2.86 -12.30 -5.50
CA GLY A 52 -2.98 -11.41 -6.64
C GLY A 52 -4.23 -10.51 -6.56
N GLU A 53 -4.95 -10.39 -7.67
CA GLU A 53 -6.20 -9.62 -7.74
C GLU A 53 -7.31 -10.18 -6.84
N LYS A 54 -7.28 -11.48 -6.50
CA LYS A 54 -8.30 -12.10 -5.64
C LYS A 54 -8.20 -11.65 -4.18
N SER A 55 -7.10 -11.02 -3.80
CA SER A 55 -6.90 -10.47 -2.46
C SER A 55 -7.69 -9.20 -2.19
N PHE A 56 -8.16 -8.50 -3.22
CA PHE A 56 -8.95 -7.29 -3.02
C PHE A 56 -10.32 -7.61 -2.40
N GLY A 57 -10.68 -6.88 -1.35
CA GLY A 57 -11.77 -7.20 -0.43
C GLY A 57 -11.30 -7.87 0.87
N ASN A 58 -10.05 -8.34 0.94
CA ASN A 58 -9.43 -8.86 2.14
C ASN A 58 -8.42 -7.84 2.70
N ALA A 59 -8.77 -7.25 3.84
CA ALA A 59 -7.98 -6.19 4.47
C ALA A 59 -6.53 -6.64 4.78
N VAL A 60 -6.35 -7.87 5.24
CA VAL A 60 -5.01 -8.35 5.60
C VAL A 60 -4.16 -8.47 4.35
N GLU A 61 -4.68 -9.12 3.31
CA GLU A 61 -3.94 -9.39 2.09
C GLU A 61 -3.61 -8.12 1.29
N GLU A 62 -4.55 -7.16 1.21
CA GLU A 62 -4.29 -5.84 0.61
C GLU A 62 -3.20 -5.07 1.37
N CYS A 63 -3.24 -5.12 2.70
CA CYS A 63 -2.24 -4.47 3.53
C CYS A 63 -0.85 -5.11 3.32
N GLN A 64 -0.79 -6.44 3.16
CA GLN A 64 0.44 -7.15 2.82
C GLN A 64 1.01 -6.70 1.48
N GLY A 65 0.20 -6.67 0.41
CA GLY A 65 0.66 -6.23 -0.90
C GLY A 65 1.13 -4.78 -0.90
N GLY A 66 0.39 -3.89 -0.22
CA GLY A 66 0.79 -2.49 -0.06
C GLY A 66 2.12 -2.33 0.68
N ILE A 67 2.30 -3.04 1.80
CA ILE A 67 3.57 -3.04 2.53
C ILE A 67 4.71 -3.56 1.64
N ARG A 68 4.52 -4.66 0.93
CA ARG A 68 5.53 -5.23 0.01
C ARG A 68 5.90 -4.26 -1.09
N TYR A 69 4.94 -3.54 -1.65
CA TYR A 69 5.19 -2.49 -2.64
C TYR A 69 6.05 -1.37 -2.06
N ILE A 70 5.65 -0.84 -0.90
CA ILE A 70 6.35 0.26 -0.23
C ILE A 70 7.80 -0.14 0.06
N LEU A 71 8.02 -1.33 0.63
CA LEU A 71 9.36 -1.80 0.97
C LEU A 71 10.17 -2.21 -0.26
N GLY A 72 9.55 -2.79 -1.28
CA GLY A 72 10.22 -3.19 -2.51
C GLY A 72 10.71 -1.99 -3.32
N ARG A 73 9.93 -0.90 -3.35
CA ARG A 73 10.25 0.29 -4.15
C ARG A 73 11.04 1.36 -3.39
N TYR A 74 10.71 1.59 -2.12
CA TYR A 74 11.27 2.70 -1.33
C TYR A 74 12.18 2.26 -0.19
N HIS A 75 12.29 0.95 0.03
CA HIS A 75 13.07 0.31 1.11
C HIS A 75 12.56 0.58 2.53
N THR A 76 11.96 1.74 2.79
CA THR A 76 11.32 2.10 4.05
C THR A 76 10.04 2.91 3.82
N ALA A 77 9.10 2.85 4.76
CA ALA A 77 7.89 3.64 4.75
C ALA A 77 8.17 5.15 4.91
N ALA A 78 9.19 5.52 5.70
CA ALA A 78 9.62 6.91 5.83
C ALA A 78 10.10 7.48 4.49
N SER A 79 10.90 6.72 3.74
CA SER A 79 11.32 7.10 2.39
C SER A 79 10.12 7.26 1.45
N ALA A 80 9.16 6.33 1.49
CA ALA A 80 7.97 6.42 0.66
C ALA A 80 7.13 7.66 0.99
N ARG A 81 6.97 7.97 2.28
CA ARG A 81 6.29 9.18 2.75
C ARG A 81 6.94 10.45 2.21
N LEU A 82 8.26 10.57 2.29
CA LEU A 82 8.97 11.74 1.76
C LEU A 82 8.74 11.92 0.25
N VAL A 83 8.74 10.82 -0.51
CA VAL A 83 8.45 10.88 -1.96
C VAL A 83 7.00 11.27 -2.19
N TRP A 84 6.06 10.74 -1.41
CA TRP A 84 4.65 11.12 -1.49
C TRP A 84 4.47 12.61 -1.20
N GLU A 85 5.03 13.13 -0.09
CA GLU A 85 4.95 14.55 0.28
C GLU A 85 5.55 15.47 -0.79
N ALA A 86 6.58 15.02 -1.51
CA ALA A 86 7.20 15.78 -2.60
C ALA A 86 6.38 15.79 -3.90
N ASN A 87 5.64 14.70 -4.19
CA ASN A 87 5.01 14.51 -5.50
C ASN A 87 3.48 14.51 -5.47
N HIS A 88 2.87 14.38 -4.29
CA HIS A 88 1.44 14.21 -4.07
C HIS A 88 0.87 13.20 -5.06
N TRP A 89 1.22 11.93 -4.95
CA TRP A 89 0.70 10.91 -5.87
C TRP A 89 -0.83 10.98 -5.88
N CYS A 90 -1.39 11.28 -7.05
CA CYS A 90 -2.82 11.40 -7.35
C CYS A 90 -3.11 10.62 -8.62
#